data_AF-A0A917DRX9-F1
#
_entry.id   AF-A0A917DRX9-F1
#
_cell.length_a   1.000
_cell.length_b   1.000
_cell.length_c   1.000
_cell.angle_alpha   90.00
_cell.angle_beta   90.00
_cell.angle_gamma   90.00
#
_symmetry.space_group_name_H-M   'P 1'
#
loop_
_entity.id
_entity.type
_entity.pdbx_description
1 polymer ?
#
loop_
_entity_poly.entity_id
_entity_poly.type
_entity_poly.pdbx_seq_one_letter_code
_entity_poly.pdbx_strand_id
1 'polypeptide(L)'
;MKLGYIEDGSLFSNQAIRSVVEEMFIEGEQLLRIHTAWQLKNGQILLYEYSPRNSPASNFCFIDCMEDYNELCNELKWVHGK
;
A
#
# COMPACT_ATOMS: atom_id res chain seq x y z
N MET A 1 22.70 6.01 10.47
CA MET A 1 21.27 6.25 10.20
C MET A 1 20.53 6.05 11.51
N LYS A 2 20.04 7.11 12.15
CA LYS A 2 19.24 6.98 13.38
C LYS A 2 17.87 6.49 12.94
N LEU A 3 17.54 5.24 13.27
CA LEU A 3 16.15 4.77 13.20
C LEU A 3 15.40 5.58 14.27
N GLY A 4 14.81 6.70 13.84
CA GLY A 4 13.90 7.45 14.70
C GLY A 4 12.77 6.49 15.05
N TYR A 5 12.57 6.23 16.33
CA TYR A 5 11.32 5.68 16.80
C TYR A 5 10.25 6.67 16.34
N ILE A 6 9.46 6.28 15.33
CA ILE A 6 8.23 6.98 15.00
C ILE A 6 7.35 6.73 16.22
N GLU A 7 7.36 7.66 17.17
CA GLU A 7 6.31 7.74 18.18
C GLU A 7 4.99 7.66 17.39
N ASP A 8 4.20 6.62 17.67
CA ASP A 8 2.91 6.32 17.00
C ASP A 8 2.92 5.67 15.60
N GLY A 9 4.02 5.03 15.19
CA GLY A 9 4.07 4.16 13.99
C GLY A 9 3.27 2.84 14.08
N SER A 10 2.48 2.63 15.14
CA SER A 10 1.63 1.44 15.29
C SER A 10 0.37 1.54 14.44
N LEU A 11 -0.15 0.39 13.98
CA LEU A 11 -1.45 0.32 13.31
C LEU A 11 -2.55 0.88 14.21
N PHE A 12 -3.42 1.70 13.64
CA PHE A 12 -4.66 2.13 14.28
C PHE A 12 -5.63 0.96 14.44
N SER A 13 -5.68 0.07 13.44
CA SER A 13 -6.44 -1.17 13.42
C SER A 13 -5.70 -2.24 12.60
N ASN A 14 -5.92 -3.52 12.93
CA ASN A 14 -5.40 -4.64 12.14
C ASN A 14 -6.16 -4.83 10.81
N GLN A 15 -7.29 -4.14 10.62
CA GLN A 15 -8.04 -4.18 9.37
C GLN A 15 -7.39 -3.26 8.34
N ALA A 16 -7.15 -3.79 7.14
CA ALA A 16 -6.74 -2.98 6.01
C ALA A 16 -7.89 -2.04 5.61
N ILE A 17 -7.59 -0.78 5.35
CA ILE A 17 -8.56 0.18 4.80
C ILE A 17 -8.82 -0.10 3.32
N ARG A 18 -7.89 -0.78 2.64
CA ARG A 18 -8.02 -1.26 1.27
C ARG A 18 -7.03 -2.39 0.99
N SER A 19 -7.44 -3.35 0.18
CA SER A 19 -6.56 -4.36 -0.40
C SER A 19 -6.96 -4.61 -1.85
N VAL A 20 -6.06 -4.31 -2.78
CA VAL A 20 -6.25 -4.53 -4.23
C VAL A 20 -5.29 -5.61 -4.71
N VAL A 21 -5.80 -6.53 -5.52
CA VAL A 21 -5.00 -7.54 -6.21
C VAL A 21 -5.07 -7.25 -7.70
N GLU A 22 -3.91 -7.02 -8.31
CA GLU A 22 -3.76 -6.74 -9.73
C GLU A 22 -2.99 -7.88 -10.40
N GLU A 23 -3.50 -8.33 -11.55
CA GLU A 23 -2.79 -9.26 -12.43
C GLU A 23 -2.08 -8.46 -13.52
N MET A 24 -0.78 -8.68 -13.66
CA MET A 24 0.08 -7.95 -14.60
C MET A 24 0.88 -8.94 -15.44
N PHE A 25 1.11 -8.60 -16.71
CA PHE A 25 1.92 -9.40 -17.63
C PHE A 25 3.25 -8.68 -17.88
N ILE A 26 4.36 -9.28 -17.44
CA ILE A 26 5.72 -8.77 -17.66
C ILE A 26 6.53 -9.88 -18.32
N GLU A 27 7.18 -9.58 -19.45
CA GLU A 27 8.10 -10.50 -20.15
C GLU A 27 7.48 -11.88 -20.48
N GLY A 28 6.16 -11.93 -20.70
CA GLY A 28 5.43 -13.17 -21.01
C GLY A 28 4.99 -13.97 -19.78
N GLU A 29 5.31 -13.50 -18.57
CA GLU A 29 4.83 -14.08 -17.33
C GLU A 29 3.64 -13.30 -16.74
N GLN A 30 2.65 -14.02 -16.24
CA GLN A 30 1.57 -13.46 -15.43
C GLN A 30 2.04 -13.36 -13.97
N LEU A 31 1.96 -12.15 -13.42
CA LEU A 31 2.37 -11.81 -12.07
C LEU A 31 1.18 -11.25 -11.30
N LEU A 32 1.16 -11.53 -9.99
CA LEU A 32 0.22 -10.94 -9.06
C LEU A 32 0.92 -9.83 -8.28
N ARG A 33 0.28 -8.66 -8.23
CA ARG A 33 0.68 -7.55 -7.36
C ARG A 33 -0.44 -7.25 -6.37
N ILE A 34 -0.08 -7.18 -5.10
CA ILE A 34 -1.02 -6.98 -4.01
C ILE A 34 -0.65 -5.66 -3.34
N HIS A 35 -1.62 -4.75 -3.28
CA HIS A 35 -1.50 -3.44 -2.66
C HIS A 35 -2.41 -3.42 -1.44
N THR A 36 -1.84 -3.31 -0.25
CA THR A 36 -2.61 -3.27 0.99
C THR A 36 -2.26 -2.03 1.79
N ALA A 37 -3.28 -1.28 2.20
CA ALA A 37 -3.14 -0.04 2.94
C ALA A 37 -3.73 -0.17 4.35
N TRP A 38 -3.04 0.39 5.34
CA TRP A 38 -3.50 0.49 6.72
C TRP A 38 -3.31 1.91 7.25
N GLN A 39 -4.19 2.31 8.16
CA GLN A 39 -4.05 3.55 8.90
C GLN A 39 -3.18 3.33 10.15
N LEU A 40 -2.25 4.25 10.39
CA LEU A 40 -1.44 4.33 11.60
C LEU A 40 -2.12 5.22 12.64
N LYS A 41 -1.74 5.07 13.91
CA LYS A 41 -2.33 5.87 15.01
C LYS A 41 -2.08 7.37 14.87
N ASN A 42 -0.98 7.75 14.23
CA ASN A 42 -0.65 9.15 13.94
C ASN A 42 -1.44 9.74 12.76
N GLY A 43 -2.36 8.98 12.14
CA GLY A 43 -3.19 9.42 11.02
C GLY A 43 -2.60 9.15 9.64
N GLN A 44 -1.30 8.80 9.55
CA GLN A 44 -0.66 8.43 8.29
C GLN A 44 -1.19 7.08 7.77
N ILE A 45 -1.03 6.86 6.47
CA ILE A 45 -1.37 5.60 5.80
C ILE A 45 -0.08 4.88 5.43
N LEU A 46 0.07 3.63 5.89
CA LEU A 46 1.08 2.71 5.39
C LEU A 46 0.52 1.98 4.17
N LEU A 47 1.13 2.17 3.02
CA LEU A 47 0.86 1.38 1.82
C LEU A 47 1.98 0.36 1.64
N TYR A 48 1.61 -0.92 1.55
CA TYR A 48 2.53 -2.01 1.26
C TYR A 48 2.15 -2.65 -0.07
N GLU A 49 3.14 -2.81 -0.93
CA GLU A 49 3.02 -3.46 -2.22
C GLU A 49 3.91 -4.70 -2.23
N TYR A 50 3.35 -5.86 -2.56
CA TYR A 50 4.13 -7.08 -2.66
C TYR A 50 3.65 -8.01 -3.77
N SER A 51 4.57 -8.84 -4.23
CA SER A 51 4.27 -9.98 -5.10
C SER A 51 4.66 -11.28 -4.39
N PRO A 52 3.85 -12.34 -4.45
CA PRO A 52 4.22 -13.64 -3.86
C PRO A 52 5.51 -14.22 -4.42
N ARG A 53 5.86 -13.91 -5.68
CA ARG A 53 7.12 -14.32 -6.31
C ARG A 53 8.30 -13.40 -5.94
N ASN A 54 8.04 -12.34 -5.17
CA ASN A 54 8.98 -11.25 -4.87
C ASN A 54 9.65 -10.65 -6.11
N SER A 55 8.92 -10.66 -7.24
CA SER A 55 9.31 -10.07 -8.51
C SER A 55 8.07 -9.43 -9.14
N PRO A 56 7.95 -8.08 -9.16
CA PRO A 56 8.89 -7.11 -8.59
C PRO A 56 9.00 -7.22 -7.06
N ALA A 57 10.11 -6.71 -6.50
CA ALA A 57 10.36 -6.75 -5.06
C ALA A 57 9.28 -5.99 -4.29
N SER A 58 9.02 -6.45 -3.06
CA SER A 58 8.07 -5.78 -2.17
C SER A 58 8.56 -4.37 -1.81
N ASN A 59 7.64 -3.41 -1.70
CA ASN A 59 7.93 -2.03 -1.37
C ASN A 59 6.87 -1.48 -0.41
N PHE A 60 7.21 -0.44 0.35
CA PHE A 60 6.25 0.29 1.16
C PHE A 60 6.48 1.79 1.07
N CYS A 61 5.42 2.55 1.28
CA CYS A 61 5.49 4.00 1.46
C CYS A 61 4.51 4.46 2.53
N PHE A 62 4.76 5.65 3.06
CA PHE A 62 3.86 6.34 3.97
C PHE A 62 3.22 7.52 3.25
N ILE A 63 1.94 7.72 3.50
CA ILE A 63 1.16 8.83 2.98
C ILE A 63 0.63 9.60 4.19
N ASP A 64 0.71 10.93 4.15
CA ASP A 64 0.55 11.75 5.35
C ASP A 64 -0.86 11.73 5.92
N CYS A 65 -1.88 11.66 5.05
CA CYS A 65 -3.26 11.57 5.49
C CYS A 65 -4.15 10.78 4.52
N MET A 66 -5.39 10.54 4.97
CA MET A 66 -6.40 9.81 4.18
C MET A 66 -6.83 10.56 2.91
N GLU A 67 -6.78 11.90 2.92
CA GLU A 67 -7.13 12.74 1.77
C GLU A 67 -6.13 12.51 0.62
N ASP A 68 -4.84 12.67 0.90
CA ASP A 68 -3.75 12.40 -0.06
C ASP A 68 -3.82 10.94 -0.59
N TYR A 69 -4.13 9.98 0.28
CA TYR A 69 -4.28 8.58 -0.13
C TYR A 69 -5.47 8.38 -1.08
N ASN A 70 -6.59 9.06 -0.85
CA ASN A 70 -7.75 8.99 -1.73
C ASN A 70 -7.47 9.66 -3.08
N GLU A 71 -6.78 10.80 -3.10
CA GLU A 71 -6.32 11.45 -4.33
C GLU A 71 -5.43 10.52 -5.15
N LEU A 72 -4.40 9.93 -4.53
CA LEU A 72 -3.52 8.95 -5.18
C LEU A 72 -4.33 7.77 -5.77
N CYS A 73 -5.28 7.24 -5.00
CA CYS A 73 -6.13 6.16 -5.48
C CYS A 73 -6.98 6.56 -6.69
N ASN A 74 -7.49 7.80 -6.73
CA ASN A 74 -8.26 8.33 -7.84
C ASN A 74 -7.39 8.46 -9.10
N GLU A 75 -6.18 9.00 -8.97
CA GLU A 75 -5.22 9.14 -10.06
C GLU A 75 -4.81 7.79 -10.66
N LEU A 76 -4.50 6.82 -9.80
CA LEU A 76 -4.15 5.45 -10.20
C LEU A 76 -5.35 4.61 -10.63
N LYS A 77 -6.56 5.19 -10.60
CA LYS A 77 -7.84 4.52 -10.88
C LYS A 77 -8.13 3.29 -10.03
N TRP A 78 -7.44 3.12 -8.90
CA TRP A 78 -7.68 2.05 -7.92
C TRP A 78 -9.08 2.09 -7.29
N VAL A 79 -9.83 3.17 -7.53
CA VAL A 79 -11.22 3.35 -7.04
C VAL A 79 -12.25 2.67 -7.94
N HIS A 80 -11.85 2.14 -9.09
CA HIS A 80 -12.73 1.39 -9.98
C HIS A 80 -12.66 -0.09 -9.61
N GLY A 81 -13.27 -0.45 -8.48
CA GLY A 81 -13.69 -1.82 -8.24
C GLY A 81 -14.75 -2.19 -9.28
N LYS A 82 -14.48 -3.26 -10.04
CA LYS A 82 -15.56 -4.09 -10.60
C LYS A 82 -16.20 -4.88 -9.47
#